data_AF-A0A150SBU3-F1
#
_entry.id   AF-A0A150SBU3-F1
#
_cell.length_a   1.000
_cell.length_b   1.000
_cell.length_c   1.000
_cell.angle_alpha   90.00
_cell.angle_beta   90.00
_cell.angle_gamma   90.00
#
_symmetry.space_group_name_H-M   'P 1'
#
loop_
_entity.id
_entity.type
_entity.pdbx_description
1 polymer ?
#
loop_
_entity_poly.entity_id
_entity_poly.type
_entity_poly.pdbx_seq_one_letter_code
_entity_poly.pdbx_strand_id
1 'polypeptide(L)'
;MVSMHSSARWLLAAAAMAPAVIVGCSCGDSGGTAANASGSGSGGAGAGAHPGAGSGLGGGPFIAGSGGSGVGSGGCEGLECQQIACEGGGKTTVSGTVYEPAGNIPLYNVMVYVPNRELDPITDGATCDRCDVTLSGDPIATALTDTKGRFVLENVPVGQDIPLVVQIGKWRRELVLPQVDACVDNPIEDGTVRLPRNKAEGHLPKIALTTGGADVLECLLYKMGIDAAEFTPEAGDGRVNLFTGRALEGDSATSRYRDGLNNGATFSHARDFWGSLDNLSQYDMVILSCEGSEFEEDKPEAALRAMFDYASAGGRVFASHWHNTWLRLGPGRFPETADWDEASDPDDGLPVLVDTTFPKGEALQDWLVTVGASTVPGQIEIDDPQHWVNSVNEEIATRWLYNDENEEFDARAGVKYFTFNTPIGSPEEAQCGRFVYTDIHVAASDVAGAPFPSGCEDGDGEIHGLSAQEKALLFMLFDLSACITPDDEPPPVPVPR
;
A
#
# COMPACT_ATOMS: atom_id res chain seq x y z
N MET A 1 -23.29 -24.64 -37.59
CA MET A 1 -23.91 -24.74 -38.93
C MET A 1 -23.84 -23.35 -39.56
N VAL A 2 -22.96 -23.19 -40.56
CA VAL A 2 -22.88 -22.15 -41.61
C VAL A 2 -22.88 -20.65 -41.21
N SER A 3 -21.66 -20.09 -41.33
CA SER A 3 -21.23 -18.73 -41.67
C SER A 3 -22.22 -17.82 -42.42
N MET A 4 -22.19 -16.50 -42.11
CA MET A 4 -22.30 -15.47 -43.15
C MET A 4 -21.58 -14.17 -42.78
N HIS A 5 -20.75 -13.72 -43.74
CA HIS A 5 -19.95 -12.50 -43.77
C HIS A 5 -20.78 -11.24 -44.11
N SER A 6 -20.17 -10.08 -43.79
CA SER A 6 -19.92 -8.92 -44.67
C SER A 6 -20.73 -7.61 -44.49
N SER A 7 -19.94 -6.55 -44.22
CA SER A 7 -19.88 -5.24 -44.91
C SER A 7 -20.91 -4.14 -44.61
N ALA A 8 -20.45 -2.97 -44.17
CA ALA A 8 -20.07 -1.84 -45.05
C ALA A 8 -20.10 -0.47 -44.33
N ARG A 9 -19.00 0.28 -44.49
CA ARG A 9 -18.77 1.68 -44.09
C ARG A 9 -19.66 2.67 -44.86
N TRP A 10 -20.07 3.76 -44.20
CA TRP A 10 -20.37 5.05 -44.87
C TRP A 10 -19.79 6.22 -44.07
N LEU A 11 -18.94 7.00 -44.76
CA LEU A 11 -18.44 8.32 -44.40
C LEU A 11 -19.50 9.38 -44.69
N LEU A 12 -19.63 10.39 -43.83
CA LEU A 12 -20.13 11.72 -44.21
C LEU A 12 -19.35 12.79 -43.43
N ALA A 13 -18.53 13.53 -44.16
CA ALA A 13 -17.89 14.76 -43.74
C ALA A 13 -18.74 15.96 -44.17
N ALA A 14 -18.85 16.99 -43.33
CA ALA A 14 -19.23 18.34 -43.73
C ALA A 14 -18.53 19.37 -42.84
N ALA A 15 -18.00 20.40 -43.48
CA ALA A 15 -17.04 21.36 -42.93
C ALA A 15 -17.65 22.74 -42.61
N ALA A 16 -16.92 23.46 -41.76
CA ALA A 16 -16.70 24.92 -41.71
C ALA A 16 -17.74 25.82 -41.01
N MET A 17 -17.28 26.59 -40.02
CA MET A 17 -16.94 28.03 -40.14
C MET A 17 -16.56 28.61 -38.77
N ALA A 18 -15.41 29.29 -38.69
CA ALA A 18 -15.02 30.19 -37.59
C ALA A 18 -15.59 31.61 -37.84
N PRO A 19 -15.60 32.46 -36.80
CA PRO A 19 -14.68 33.60 -36.85
C PRO A 19 -13.97 33.91 -35.51
N ALA A 20 -12.86 34.64 -35.65
CA ALA A 20 -11.92 35.04 -34.62
C ALA A 20 -12.25 36.43 -34.00
N VAL A 21 -11.24 36.95 -33.27
CA VAL A 21 -10.96 38.30 -32.73
C VAL A 21 -11.52 38.56 -31.29
N ILE A 22 -10.84 39.12 -30.26
CA ILE A 22 -9.69 40.05 -30.12
C ILE A 22 -8.91 39.80 -28.80
N VAL A 23 -7.61 40.11 -28.89
CA VAL A 23 -6.54 40.35 -27.91
C VAL A 23 -6.93 41.16 -26.64
N GLY A 24 -6.37 40.78 -25.49
CA GLY A 24 -6.27 41.62 -24.31
C GLY A 24 -4.98 41.34 -23.53
N CYS A 25 -3.93 42.11 -23.79
CA CYS A 25 -2.73 42.17 -22.96
C CYS A 25 -3.04 42.81 -21.60
N SER A 26 -2.48 42.27 -20.52
CA SER A 26 -2.16 43.07 -19.34
C SER A 26 -0.88 42.56 -18.71
N CYS A 27 0.21 43.26 -18.98
CA CYS A 27 1.43 43.24 -18.18
C CYS A 27 1.17 44.02 -16.89
N GLY A 28 1.59 43.48 -15.75
CA GLY A 28 1.51 44.13 -14.45
C GLY A 28 2.63 43.64 -13.55
N ASP A 29 3.86 44.02 -13.92
CA ASP A 29 5.03 43.92 -13.08
C ASP A 29 4.96 45.00 -11.99
N SER A 30 5.24 44.64 -10.73
CA SER A 30 5.62 45.56 -9.67
C SER A 30 6.41 44.79 -8.62
N GLY A 31 7.73 44.80 -8.76
CA GLY A 31 8.64 44.47 -7.67
C GLY A 31 8.54 45.49 -6.53
N GLY A 32 9.04 45.11 -5.35
CA GLY A 32 9.25 46.10 -4.28
C GLY A 32 9.31 45.57 -2.86
N THR A 33 10.46 44.99 -2.51
CA THR A 33 11.21 45.18 -1.26
C THR A 33 10.61 44.82 0.11
N ALA A 34 11.37 43.98 0.80
CA ALA A 34 11.42 43.82 2.25
C ALA A 34 11.52 45.16 3.00
N ALA A 35 10.80 45.26 4.13
CA ALA A 35 11.09 46.22 5.18
C ALA A 35 11.02 45.52 6.54
N ASN A 36 12.21 45.39 7.12
CA ASN A 36 12.48 45.09 8.51
C ASN A 36 11.91 46.24 9.37
N ALA A 37 11.19 45.94 10.45
CA ALA A 37 10.82 46.94 11.46
C ALA A 37 11.02 46.36 12.86
N SER A 38 12.23 46.60 13.37
CA SER A 38 12.54 46.62 14.78
C SER A 38 11.90 47.84 15.43
N GLY A 39 11.33 47.64 16.63
CA GLY A 39 10.72 48.71 17.43
C GLY A 39 10.64 48.32 18.89
N SER A 40 11.74 48.54 19.61
CA SER A 40 11.78 48.57 21.08
C SER A 40 10.94 49.74 21.61
N GLY A 41 10.25 49.52 22.73
CA GLY A 41 9.54 50.57 23.47
C GLY A 41 9.14 50.09 24.86
N SER A 42 9.90 50.53 25.85
CA SER A 42 9.92 50.18 27.27
C SER A 42 8.88 50.89 28.16
N GLY A 43 8.59 50.29 29.31
CA GLY A 43 8.17 50.94 30.57
C GLY A 43 6.77 50.53 31.05
N GLY A 44 6.51 50.18 32.30
CA GLY A 44 7.35 50.12 33.50
C GLY A 44 6.53 49.71 34.73
N ALA A 45 7.20 49.01 35.63
CA ALA A 45 7.17 49.14 37.09
C ALA A 45 5.88 48.89 37.92
N GLY A 46 6.02 47.98 38.89
CA GLY A 46 5.17 47.85 40.08
C GLY A 46 5.86 46.94 41.11
N ALA A 47 6.53 47.55 42.09
CA ALA A 47 7.30 46.91 43.15
C ALA A 47 6.43 46.45 44.34
N GLY A 48 6.93 45.48 45.11
CA GLY A 48 6.42 45.12 46.43
C GLY A 48 7.34 44.13 47.16
N ALA A 49 8.23 44.65 48.00
CA ALA A 49 9.11 43.90 48.88
C ALA A 49 8.58 43.92 50.33
N HIS A 50 8.78 42.85 51.11
CA HIS A 50 9.48 42.90 52.40
C HIS A 50 9.82 41.48 52.93
N PRO A 51 10.86 41.34 53.79
CA PRO A 51 11.59 40.09 54.07
C PRO A 51 11.34 39.53 55.48
N GLY A 52 11.85 38.33 55.75
CA GLY A 52 12.02 37.79 57.10
C GLY A 52 13.17 36.79 57.16
N ALA A 53 14.27 37.20 57.80
CA ALA A 53 15.41 36.35 58.14
C ALA A 53 15.20 35.71 59.53
N GLY A 54 15.67 34.47 59.70
CA GLY A 54 15.77 33.80 60.99
C GLY A 54 16.77 32.65 60.92
N SER A 55 17.92 32.84 61.55
CA SER A 55 18.99 31.84 61.73
C SER A 55 18.59 30.72 62.71
N GLY A 56 19.07 29.50 62.46
CA GLY A 56 19.04 28.40 63.42
C GLY A 56 20.07 27.33 63.05
N LEU A 57 21.09 27.17 63.90
CA LEU A 57 22.22 26.24 63.79
C LEU A 57 21.86 24.85 64.37
N GLY A 58 22.46 23.80 63.81
CA GLY A 58 22.55 22.42 64.33
C GLY A 58 22.27 21.41 63.22
N GLY A 59 23.15 20.53 62.76
CA GLY A 59 24.33 19.91 63.35
C GLY A 59 24.12 18.39 63.39
N GLY A 60 24.57 17.65 62.38
CA GLY A 60 24.54 16.17 62.34
C GLY A 60 24.93 15.59 60.97
N PRO A 61 25.91 14.68 60.86
CA PRO A 61 26.58 14.34 59.59
C PRO A 61 25.96 13.12 58.90
N PHE A 62 25.83 13.15 57.57
CA PHE A 62 25.75 11.94 56.77
C PHE A 62 26.72 12.02 55.58
N ILE A 63 27.31 10.86 55.33
CA ILE A 63 28.63 10.64 54.75
C ILE A 63 28.64 10.86 53.23
N ALA A 64 29.66 11.58 52.76
CA ALA A 64 30.07 11.63 51.37
C ALA A 64 30.66 10.27 50.96
N GLY A 65 30.02 9.59 50.01
CA GLY A 65 30.56 8.47 49.25
C GLY A 65 30.88 8.92 47.84
N SER A 66 32.13 9.37 47.67
CA SER A 66 32.95 9.45 46.46
C SER A 66 32.28 9.26 45.08
N GLY A 67 32.12 10.38 44.37
CA GLY A 67 31.99 10.40 42.93
C GLY A 67 33.27 9.93 42.25
N GLY A 68 33.12 8.92 41.40
CA GLY A 68 34.04 8.58 40.32
C GLY A 68 33.44 9.04 39.00
N SER A 69 34.22 9.83 38.28
CA SER A 69 33.83 10.63 37.11
C SER A 69 33.59 9.83 35.83
N GLY A 70 32.51 10.17 35.13
CA GLY A 70 32.54 10.57 33.72
C GLY A 70 32.71 9.47 32.65
N VAL A 71 31.58 8.89 32.24
CA VAL A 71 31.29 8.53 30.84
C VAL A 71 29.89 9.10 30.56
N GLY A 72 29.68 9.68 29.38
CA GLY A 72 28.71 10.76 29.10
C GLY A 72 27.28 10.57 29.62
N SER A 73 26.70 11.66 30.13
CA SER A 73 25.27 11.76 30.43
C SER A 73 24.45 11.84 29.14
N GLY A 74 24.19 10.70 28.53
CA GLY A 74 22.83 10.40 28.08
C GLY A 74 22.26 9.44 29.12
N GLY A 75 21.42 9.91 30.04
CA GLY A 75 20.60 8.98 30.81
C GLY A 75 19.62 8.29 29.86
N CYS A 76 19.21 7.07 30.16
CA CYS A 76 18.12 6.44 29.41
C CYS A 76 16.82 7.24 29.59
N GLU A 77 15.96 7.26 28.57
CA GLU A 77 14.64 7.87 28.55
C GLU A 77 13.59 6.84 28.13
N GLY A 78 12.44 6.85 28.81
CA GLY A 78 11.30 5.99 28.44
C GLY A 78 11.54 4.50 28.69
N LEU A 79 11.09 3.67 27.74
CA LEU A 79 11.18 2.22 27.78
C LEU A 79 12.60 1.69 27.56
N GLU A 80 13.51 2.48 26.99
CA GLU A 80 14.91 2.06 26.84
C GLU A 80 15.59 1.85 28.21
N CYS A 81 15.12 2.54 29.26
CA CYS A 81 15.53 2.30 30.65
C CYS A 81 15.17 0.91 31.19
N GLN A 82 14.25 0.22 30.52
CA GLN A 82 13.80 -1.12 30.88
C GLN A 82 14.49 -2.19 30.03
N GLN A 83 15.38 -1.82 29.09
CA GLN A 83 16.28 -2.77 28.44
C GLN A 83 17.40 -3.14 29.42
N ILE A 84 17.62 -4.44 29.60
CA ILE A 84 18.61 -4.94 30.56
C ILE A 84 19.69 -5.75 29.84
N ALA A 85 20.89 -5.75 30.41
CA ALA A 85 21.94 -6.68 30.00
C ALA A 85 21.70 -8.04 30.67
N CYS A 86 21.71 -9.11 29.87
CA CYS A 86 21.56 -10.47 30.36
C CYS A 86 22.92 -11.15 30.54
N GLU A 87 23.00 -12.07 31.52
CA GLU A 87 24.22 -12.83 31.76
C GLU A 87 24.64 -13.65 30.53
N GLY A 88 25.95 -13.79 30.33
CA GLY A 88 26.50 -14.60 29.23
C GLY A 88 26.20 -14.08 27.82
N GLY A 89 25.69 -12.86 27.67
CA GLY A 89 25.32 -12.30 26.37
C GLY A 89 23.97 -12.80 25.85
N GLY A 90 23.13 -13.35 26.72
CA GLY A 90 21.72 -13.61 26.41
C GLY A 90 20.98 -12.32 26.03
N LYS A 91 19.75 -12.45 25.55
CA LYS A 91 18.89 -11.32 25.20
C LYS A 91 17.47 -11.56 25.71
N THR A 92 16.77 -10.49 26.06
CA THR A 92 15.31 -10.49 26.13
C THR A 92 14.79 -10.40 24.70
N THR A 93 14.02 -11.38 24.26
CA THR A 93 13.43 -11.39 22.91
C THR A 93 11.92 -11.48 22.95
N VAL A 94 11.28 -10.94 21.92
CA VAL A 94 9.86 -11.17 21.61
C VAL A 94 9.78 -11.76 20.22
N SER A 95 9.08 -12.88 20.07
CA SER A 95 8.96 -13.60 18.80
C SER A 95 7.49 -13.85 18.46
N GLY A 96 7.18 -13.95 17.17
CA GLY A 96 5.81 -14.19 16.72
C GLY A 96 5.68 -14.21 15.20
N THR A 97 4.43 -14.26 14.73
CA THR A 97 4.07 -14.22 13.31
C THR A 97 3.09 -13.08 13.07
N VAL A 98 3.29 -12.27 12.03
CA VAL A 98 2.35 -11.21 11.62
C VAL A 98 1.45 -11.71 10.50
N TYR A 99 0.15 -11.47 10.63
CA TYR A 99 -0.87 -11.84 9.65
C TYR A 99 -1.58 -10.65 9.01
N GLU A 100 -2.25 -10.90 7.88
CA GLU A 100 -3.25 -10.00 7.30
C GLU A 100 -4.48 -9.80 8.23
N PRO A 101 -5.35 -8.80 7.98
CA PRO A 101 -6.44 -8.45 8.90
C PRO A 101 -7.42 -9.55 9.35
N ALA A 102 -7.71 -10.57 8.54
CA ALA A 102 -8.48 -11.77 8.89
C ALA A 102 -7.69 -12.77 9.75
N GLY A 103 -6.35 -12.68 9.80
CA GLY A 103 -5.50 -13.50 10.66
C GLY A 103 -5.11 -14.87 10.07
N ASN A 104 -5.30 -15.09 8.77
CA ASN A 104 -5.10 -16.39 8.11
C ASN A 104 -3.83 -16.47 7.27
N ILE A 105 -3.38 -15.36 6.68
CA ILE A 105 -2.21 -15.33 5.79
C ILE A 105 -1.03 -14.60 6.45
N PRO A 106 0.12 -15.27 6.67
CA PRO A 106 1.31 -14.62 7.22
C PRO A 106 1.92 -13.63 6.22
N LEU A 107 2.46 -12.52 6.72
CA LEU A 107 2.93 -11.43 5.88
C LEU A 107 4.44 -11.28 5.88
N TYR A 108 5.04 -11.29 4.70
CA TYR A 108 6.43 -10.96 4.46
C TYR A 108 6.68 -9.45 4.59
N ASN A 109 7.88 -9.06 5.03
CA ASN A 109 8.37 -7.67 5.01
C ASN A 109 7.53 -6.66 5.80
N VAL A 110 6.94 -7.10 6.92
CA VAL A 110 6.28 -6.21 7.88
C VAL A 110 7.29 -5.75 8.91
N MET A 111 7.34 -4.43 9.16
CA MET A 111 8.13 -3.86 10.25
C MET A 111 7.44 -4.13 11.57
N VAL A 112 8.21 -4.69 12.50
CA VAL A 112 7.77 -4.93 13.88
C VAL A 112 8.72 -4.16 14.80
N TYR A 113 8.20 -3.37 15.72
CA TYR A 113 9.05 -2.56 16.59
C TYR A 113 8.41 -2.18 17.93
N VAL A 114 9.25 -1.83 18.91
CA VAL A 114 8.83 -1.25 20.19
C VAL A 114 9.11 0.26 20.15
N PRO A 115 8.07 1.12 20.13
CA PRO A 115 8.25 2.56 20.18
C PRO A 115 8.69 3.00 21.58
N ASN A 116 9.54 4.03 21.65
CA ASN A 116 9.93 4.69 22.90
C ASN A 116 9.18 6.00 23.18
N ARG A 117 8.37 6.47 22.22
CA ARG A 117 7.44 7.62 22.36
C ARG A 117 6.14 7.39 21.60
N GLU A 118 5.19 8.31 21.79
CA GLU A 118 3.92 8.32 21.05
C GLU A 118 4.15 8.33 19.53
N LEU A 119 3.30 7.59 18.81
CA LEU A 119 3.34 7.50 17.36
C LEU A 119 2.77 8.75 16.71
N ASP A 120 3.51 9.32 15.77
CA ASP A 120 3.10 10.40 14.89
C ASP A 120 1.92 9.93 14.01
N PRO A 121 0.91 10.78 13.77
CA PRO A 121 -0.20 10.47 12.86
C PRO A 121 0.28 10.14 11.44
N ILE A 122 -0.40 9.22 10.77
CA ILE A 122 -0.17 8.94 9.35
C ILE A 122 -1.02 9.91 8.52
N THR A 123 -0.42 10.47 7.47
CA THR A 123 -1.11 11.36 6.53
C THR A 123 -1.73 10.53 5.42
N ASP A 124 -3.00 10.77 5.11
CA ASP A 124 -3.71 10.16 3.99
C ASP A 124 -3.39 10.86 2.67
N GLY A 125 -3.49 10.11 1.58
CA GLY A 125 -3.29 10.59 0.21
C GLY A 125 -1.92 10.25 -0.35
N ALA A 126 -1.70 10.61 -1.61
CA ALA A 126 -0.43 10.40 -2.29
C ALA A 126 0.70 11.13 -1.54
N THR A 127 1.63 10.36 -0.98
CA THR A 127 2.80 10.87 -0.27
C THR A 127 4.06 10.14 -0.71
N CYS A 128 5.19 10.85 -0.62
CA CYS A 128 6.50 10.27 -0.89
C CYS A 128 6.98 9.45 0.32
N ASP A 129 6.52 8.21 0.39
CA ASP A 129 6.86 7.27 1.47
C ASP A 129 8.08 6.42 1.05
N ARG A 130 9.27 6.84 1.50
CA ARG A 130 10.56 6.18 1.21
C ARG A 130 11.07 5.41 2.41
N CYS A 131 11.85 4.35 2.20
CA CYS A 131 12.31 3.48 3.29
C CYS A 131 13.47 4.05 4.12
N ASP A 132 14.02 5.21 3.73
CA ASP A 132 15.08 5.93 4.45
C ASP A 132 14.55 6.89 5.54
N VAL A 133 13.24 6.87 5.81
CA VAL A 133 12.61 7.68 6.87
C VAL A 133 12.73 7.02 8.24
N THR A 134 12.93 7.83 9.28
CA THR A 134 12.90 7.35 10.66
C THR A 134 11.51 6.85 11.01
N LEU A 135 11.43 5.64 11.55
CA LEU A 135 10.16 5.09 12.03
C LEU A 135 9.60 5.95 13.17
N SER A 136 8.28 6.09 13.15
CA SER A 136 7.58 6.85 14.16
C SER A 136 7.69 6.19 15.54
N GLY A 137 7.75 6.99 16.59
CA GLY A 137 7.88 6.49 17.96
C GLY A 137 9.31 6.31 18.45
N ASP A 138 10.35 6.69 17.70
CA ASP A 138 11.77 6.45 18.03
C ASP A 138 12.02 5.01 18.53
N PRO A 139 11.93 4.01 17.65
CA PRO A 139 11.97 2.62 18.07
C PRO A 139 13.29 2.23 18.72
N ILE A 140 13.20 1.43 19.77
CA ILE A 140 14.34 0.93 20.56
C ILE A 140 14.63 -0.56 20.32
N ALA A 141 13.72 -1.24 19.62
CA ALA A 141 13.90 -2.59 19.09
C ALA A 141 13.10 -2.70 17.80
N THR A 142 13.68 -3.30 16.76
CA THR A 142 13.09 -3.44 15.42
C THR A 142 13.38 -4.82 14.83
N ALA A 143 12.48 -5.29 13.97
CA ALA A 143 12.63 -6.49 13.16
C ALA A 143 11.80 -6.36 11.87
N LEU A 144 12.12 -7.19 10.88
CA LEU A 144 11.27 -7.45 9.72
C LEU A 144 10.77 -8.89 9.77
N THR A 145 9.58 -9.13 9.23
CA THR A 145 9.08 -10.49 9.08
C THR A 145 9.70 -11.21 7.88
N ASP A 146 10.00 -12.49 8.06
CA ASP A 146 10.48 -13.38 7.00
C ASP A 146 9.34 -13.85 6.07
N THR A 147 9.65 -14.72 5.09
CA THR A 147 8.67 -15.28 4.13
C THR A 147 7.61 -16.16 4.79
N LYS A 148 7.76 -16.46 6.09
CA LYS A 148 6.77 -17.17 6.91
C LYS A 148 6.03 -16.24 7.86
N GLY A 149 6.20 -14.94 7.71
CA GLY A 149 5.63 -13.90 8.56
C GLY A 149 6.27 -13.80 9.93
N ARG A 150 7.38 -14.50 10.19
CA ARG A 150 7.97 -14.59 11.53
C ARG A 150 8.92 -13.45 11.80
N PHE A 151 8.92 -12.96 13.04
CA PHE A 151 9.87 -11.96 13.51
C PHE A 151 10.49 -12.38 14.85
N VAL A 152 11.67 -11.83 15.13
CA VAL A 152 12.30 -11.86 16.45
C VAL A 152 12.84 -10.47 16.75
N LEU A 153 12.25 -9.80 17.75
CA LEU A 153 12.78 -8.58 18.32
C LEU A 153 13.82 -8.92 19.37
N GLU A 154 14.96 -8.25 19.30
CA GLU A 154 16.04 -8.41 20.27
C GLU A 154 16.17 -7.19 21.18
N ASN A 155 16.65 -7.43 22.41
CA ASN A 155 16.84 -6.40 23.43
C ASN A 155 15.55 -5.65 23.77
N VAL A 156 14.43 -6.37 23.90
CA VAL A 156 13.14 -5.77 24.24
C VAL A 156 13.11 -5.30 25.71
N PRO A 157 12.47 -4.16 26.03
CA PRO A 157 12.15 -3.75 27.40
C PRO A 157 11.48 -4.84 28.24
N VAL A 158 11.88 -4.99 29.51
CA VAL A 158 11.25 -5.93 30.43
C VAL A 158 10.15 -5.25 31.25
N GLY A 159 9.04 -5.94 31.51
CA GLY A 159 7.96 -5.40 32.33
C GLY A 159 6.58 -5.66 31.77
N GLN A 160 5.60 -4.89 32.26
CA GLN A 160 4.20 -4.97 31.86
C GLN A 160 3.89 -3.88 30.83
N ASP A 161 2.84 -4.11 30.04
CA ASP A 161 2.26 -3.16 29.10
C ASP A 161 3.27 -2.58 28.08
N ILE A 162 4.13 -3.44 27.53
CA ILE A 162 5.12 -3.03 26.51
C ILE A 162 4.42 -2.85 25.15
N PRO A 163 4.48 -1.68 24.51
CA PRO A 163 3.86 -1.47 23.20
C PRO A 163 4.62 -2.22 22.10
N LEU A 164 3.87 -2.80 21.17
CA LEU A 164 4.37 -3.46 19.98
C LEU A 164 3.64 -2.89 18.76
N VAL A 165 4.39 -2.36 17.80
CA VAL A 165 3.82 -1.85 16.55
C VAL A 165 4.14 -2.82 15.43
N VAL A 166 3.14 -3.11 14.61
CA VAL A 166 3.31 -3.75 13.30
C VAL A 166 2.90 -2.79 12.20
N GLN A 167 3.76 -2.62 11.20
CA GLN A 167 3.56 -1.64 10.14
C GLN A 167 4.10 -2.11 8.78
N ILE A 168 3.30 -1.93 7.74
CA ILE A 168 3.74 -2.01 6.34
C ILE A 168 3.10 -0.85 5.58
N GLY A 169 3.92 0.07 5.09
CA GLY A 169 3.42 1.34 4.56
C GLY A 169 2.55 2.08 5.56
N LYS A 170 1.31 2.37 5.14
CA LYS A 170 0.28 3.03 5.95
C LYS A 170 -0.68 2.07 6.65
N TRP A 171 -0.45 0.76 6.57
CA TRP A 171 -1.09 -0.20 7.50
C TRP A 171 -0.32 -0.17 8.82
N ARG A 172 -0.92 0.29 9.91
CA ARG A 172 -0.25 0.36 11.22
C ARG A 172 -1.18 -0.03 12.34
N ARG A 173 -0.75 -0.97 13.18
CA ARG A 173 -1.46 -1.36 14.41
C ARG A 173 -0.51 -1.38 15.59
N GLU A 174 -0.98 -0.85 16.71
CA GLU A 174 -0.31 -0.91 18.01
C GLU A 174 -1.01 -1.96 18.89
N LEU A 175 -0.22 -2.83 19.51
CA LEU A 175 -0.64 -3.84 20.46
C LEU A 175 0.08 -3.61 21.78
N VAL A 176 -0.47 -4.15 22.87
CA VAL A 176 0.14 -4.08 24.20
C VAL A 176 0.50 -5.49 24.64
N LEU A 177 1.79 -5.74 24.89
CA LEU A 177 2.28 -6.97 25.46
C LEU A 177 2.07 -6.92 26.99
N PRO A 178 1.27 -7.82 27.56
CA PRO A 178 0.90 -7.72 28.98
C PRO A 178 2.09 -7.96 29.92
N GLN A 179 3.09 -8.74 29.48
CA GLN A 179 4.29 -9.06 30.24
C GLN A 179 5.43 -9.46 29.29
N VAL A 180 6.62 -8.93 29.54
CA VAL A 180 7.89 -9.34 28.92
C VAL A 180 8.87 -9.72 30.03
N ASP A 181 9.19 -11.02 30.10
CA ASP A 181 10.11 -11.58 31.07
C ASP A 181 11.57 -11.38 30.64
N ALA A 182 12.40 -11.05 31.62
CA ALA A 182 13.82 -10.76 31.45
C ALA A 182 14.62 -11.97 30.96
N CYS A 183 15.49 -11.74 29.97
CA CYS A 183 16.55 -12.67 29.56
C CYS A 183 16.07 -14.04 29.07
N VAL A 184 14.86 -14.08 28.54
CA VAL A 184 14.24 -15.24 27.91
C VAL A 184 13.56 -14.82 26.60
N ASP A 185 13.13 -15.81 25.83
CA ASP A 185 12.21 -15.57 24.72
C ASP A 185 10.77 -15.43 25.24
N ASN A 186 10.06 -14.45 24.70
CA ASN A 186 8.66 -14.15 24.99
C ASN A 186 7.84 -14.36 23.71
N PRO A 187 7.47 -15.60 23.38
CA PRO A 187 6.68 -15.88 22.19
C PRO A 187 5.26 -15.36 22.35
N ILE A 188 4.78 -14.66 21.33
CA ILE A 188 3.39 -14.23 21.23
C ILE A 188 2.56 -15.38 20.66
N GLU A 189 1.35 -15.58 21.19
CA GLU A 189 0.41 -16.58 20.70
C GLU A 189 0.08 -16.32 19.22
N ASP A 190 0.10 -17.40 18.43
CA ASP A 190 -0.14 -17.36 17.00
C ASP A 190 -1.54 -16.78 16.67
N GLY A 191 -1.62 -15.98 15.60
CA GLY A 191 -2.84 -15.25 15.23
C GLY A 191 -3.14 -13.99 16.05
N THR A 192 -2.38 -13.70 17.11
CA THR A 192 -2.56 -12.45 17.91
C THR A 192 -2.11 -11.22 17.13
N VAL A 193 -0.97 -11.32 16.46
CA VAL A 193 -0.34 -10.20 15.75
C VAL A 193 -0.82 -10.19 14.31
N ARG A 194 -1.65 -9.20 13.97
CA ARG A 194 -2.17 -9.01 12.62
C ARG A 194 -2.35 -7.53 12.31
N LEU A 195 -2.35 -7.17 11.03
CA LEU A 195 -2.72 -5.84 10.56
C LEU A 195 -4.17 -5.47 10.95
N PRO A 196 -4.54 -4.18 11.01
CA PRO A 196 -5.85 -3.77 11.49
C PRO A 196 -6.94 -4.07 10.47
N ARG A 197 -8.10 -4.52 10.94
CA ARG A 197 -9.29 -4.75 10.08
C ARG A 197 -10.13 -3.50 9.84
N ASN A 198 -10.01 -2.52 10.75
CA ASN A 198 -10.77 -1.28 10.72
C ASN A 198 -10.02 -0.16 11.48
N LYS A 199 -10.50 1.08 11.34
CA LYS A 199 -9.90 2.29 11.95
C LYS A 199 -9.85 2.25 13.47
N ALA A 200 -10.70 1.45 14.11
CA ALA A 200 -10.71 1.33 15.58
C ALA A 200 -9.55 0.49 16.11
N GLU A 201 -8.98 -0.38 15.28
CA GLU A 201 -7.81 -1.19 15.64
C GLU A 201 -6.48 -0.55 15.25
N GLY A 202 -6.48 0.34 14.25
CA GLY A 202 -5.27 0.98 13.75
C GLY A 202 -5.52 1.74 12.46
N HIS A 203 -4.45 2.13 11.79
CA HIS A 203 -4.52 2.82 10.51
C HIS A 203 -4.53 1.81 9.36
N LEU A 204 -5.47 1.98 8.42
CA LEU A 204 -5.45 1.32 7.11
C LEU A 204 -5.20 2.40 6.06
N PRO A 205 -4.53 2.13 4.94
CA PRO A 205 -4.47 3.07 3.82
C PRO A 205 -5.86 3.47 3.34
N LYS A 206 -6.01 4.70 2.85
CA LYS A 206 -7.19 5.19 2.16
C LYS A 206 -7.14 4.69 0.72
N ILE A 207 -8.06 3.83 0.34
CA ILE A 207 -8.07 3.12 -0.95
C ILE A 207 -9.27 3.57 -1.77
N ALA A 208 -9.05 3.96 -3.03
CA ALA A 208 -10.09 4.04 -4.04
C ALA A 208 -10.06 2.75 -4.86
N LEU A 209 -11.20 2.08 -4.98
CA LEU A 209 -11.31 0.86 -5.78
C LEU A 209 -12.42 1.03 -6.83
N THR A 210 -12.06 0.86 -8.09
CA THR A 210 -13.02 0.89 -9.19
C THR A 210 -13.39 -0.52 -9.57
N THR A 211 -14.68 -0.84 -9.52
CA THR A 211 -15.20 -2.17 -9.85
C THR A 211 -15.23 -2.40 -11.36
N GLY A 212 -15.20 -3.66 -11.78
CA GLY A 212 -15.22 -4.04 -13.19
C GLY A 212 -16.21 -5.17 -13.46
N GLY A 213 -16.52 -5.40 -14.73
CA GLY A 213 -17.37 -6.51 -15.17
C GLY A 213 -16.62 -7.84 -15.33
N ALA A 214 -15.30 -7.82 -15.38
CA ALA A 214 -14.45 -8.99 -15.64
C ALA A 214 -13.54 -9.37 -14.46
N ASP A 215 -13.34 -8.48 -13.48
CA ASP A 215 -12.63 -8.77 -12.23
C ASP A 215 -13.30 -8.07 -11.05
N VAL A 216 -13.17 -8.65 -9.86
CA VAL A 216 -13.94 -8.30 -8.65
C VAL A 216 -13.00 -8.06 -7.46
N LEU A 217 -12.00 -7.19 -7.62
CA LEU A 217 -10.97 -6.95 -6.59
C LEU A 217 -11.52 -6.37 -5.28
N GLU A 218 -12.74 -5.83 -5.26
CA GLU A 218 -13.41 -5.48 -4.00
C GLU A 218 -13.59 -6.70 -3.09
N CYS A 219 -13.76 -7.89 -3.66
CA CYS A 219 -13.86 -9.13 -2.91
C CYS A 219 -12.53 -9.56 -2.34
N LEU A 220 -11.40 -9.33 -3.03
CA LEU A 220 -10.08 -9.56 -2.44
C LEU A 220 -9.90 -8.76 -1.14
N LEU A 221 -10.18 -7.46 -1.18
CA LEU A 221 -10.04 -6.58 -0.02
C LEU A 221 -10.97 -6.99 1.14
N TYR A 222 -12.16 -7.48 0.82
CA TYR A 222 -13.09 -8.00 1.81
C TYR A 222 -12.63 -9.34 2.40
N LYS A 223 -12.13 -10.25 1.55
CA LYS A 223 -11.63 -11.59 1.92
C LYS A 223 -10.35 -11.55 2.75
N MET A 224 -9.49 -10.55 2.55
CA MET A 224 -8.36 -10.27 3.44
C MET A 224 -8.79 -9.64 4.79
N GLY A 225 -10.09 -9.60 5.10
CA GLY A 225 -10.58 -9.26 6.42
C GLY A 225 -10.70 -7.78 6.72
N ILE A 226 -10.72 -6.88 5.73
CA ILE A 226 -11.16 -5.50 5.97
C ILE A 226 -12.65 -5.55 6.35
N ASP A 227 -13.00 -4.89 7.44
CA ASP A 227 -14.38 -4.82 7.93
C ASP A 227 -15.30 -4.19 6.88
N ALA A 228 -16.48 -4.77 6.64
CA ALA A 228 -17.47 -4.25 5.69
C ALA A 228 -17.81 -2.77 5.94
N ALA A 229 -17.76 -2.32 7.21
CA ALA A 229 -18.02 -0.93 7.58
C ALA A 229 -16.96 0.07 7.05
N GLU A 230 -15.78 -0.42 6.65
CA GLU A 230 -14.74 0.41 6.04
C GLU A 230 -14.98 0.65 4.54
N PHE A 231 -15.87 -0.11 3.90
CA PHE A 231 -16.27 0.12 2.53
C PHE A 231 -17.42 1.12 2.51
N THR A 232 -17.19 2.30 1.95
CA THR A 232 -18.18 3.40 1.97
C THR A 232 -18.21 4.17 0.66
N PRO A 233 -19.32 4.85 0.31
CA PRO A 233 -19.29 5.86 -0.75
C PRO A 233 -18.20 6.91 -0.48
N GLU A 234 -17.74 7.63 -1.51
CA GLU A 234 -16.66 8.64 -1.37
C GLU A 234 -16.91 9.70 -0.29
N ALA A 235 -18.19 10.04 -0.03
CA ALA A 235 -18.58 10.99 1.02
C ALA A 235 -18.54 10.39 2.44
N GLY A 236 -18.38 9.07 2.55
CA GLY A 236 -18.23 8.35 3.81
C GLY A 236 -16.80 8.39 4.34
N ASP A 237 -16.64 8.03 5.61
CA ASP A 237 -15.37 8.11 6.32
C ASP A 237 -14.56 6.79 6.27
N GLY A 238 -15.09 5.73 5.65
CA GLY A 238 -14.46 4.41 5.58
C GLY A 238 -13.13 4.41 4.83
N ARG A 239 -12.30 3.38 5.02
CA ARG A 239 -10.96 3.32 4.40
C ARG A 239 -10.94 2.84 2.96
N VAL A 240 -12.00 2.20 2.46
CA VAL A 240 -12.14 1.80 1.06
C VAL A 240 -13.34 2.50 0.45
N ASN A 241 -13.11 3.30 -0.60
CA ASN A 241 -14.18 3.91 -1.36
C ASN A 241 -14.38 3.20 -2.70
N LEU A 242 -15.62 2.80 -2.96
CA LEU A 242 -15.99 2.05 -4.17
C LEU A 242 -16.56 2.99 -5.24
N PHE A 243 -16.05 2.84 -6.45
CA PHE A 243 -16.50 3.54 -7.64
C PHE A 243 -16.92 2.51 -8.69
N THR A 244 -18.02 2.75 -9.39
CA THR A 244 -18.49 1.83 -10.43
C THR A 244 -17.75 2.07 -11.74
N GLY A 245 -17.02 1.06 -12.21
CA GLY A 245 -16.47 1.04 -13.56
C GLY A 245 -17.47 0.49 -14.58
N ARG A 246 -16.94 -0.10 -15.65
CA ARG A 246 -17.69 -0.59 -16.81
C ARG A 246 -17.70 -2.12 -16.88
N ALA A 247 -18.54 -2.61 -17.78
CA ALA A 247 -18.67 -4.01 -18.14
C ALA A 247 -19.02 -4.10 -19.64
N LEU A 248 -18.70 -5.22 -20.26
CA LEU A 248 -19.14 -5.52 -21.63
C LEU A 248 -20.67 -5.64 -21.71
N GLU A 249 -21.22 -5.54 -22.92
CA GLU A 249 -22.66 -5.70 -23.13
C GLU A 249 -23.10 -7.12 -22.73
N GLY A 250 -23.99 -7.21 -21.73
CA GLY A 250 -24.46 -8.48 -21.18
C GLY A 250 -23.96 -8.75 -19.76
N ASP A 251 -22.87 -8.09 -19.37
CA ASP A 251 -22.27 -8.22 -18.04
C ASP A 251 -22.61 -7.02 -17.16
N SER A 252 -22.12 -7.03 -15.91
CA SER A 252 -22.36 -5.94 -14.96
C SER A 252 -21.22 -5.80 -13.96
N ALA A 253 -20.75 -4.57 -13.78
CA ALA A 253 -19.86 -4.23 -12.68
C ALA A 253 -20.68 -4.00 -11.40
N THR A 254 -20.10 -4.31 -10.24
CA THR A 254 -20.69 -4.01 -8.94
C THR A 254 -20.89 -2.50 -8.81
N SER A 255 -22.13 -2.05 -8.63
CA SER A 255 -22.48 -0.61 -8.72
C SER A 255 -23.19 -0.06 -7.48
N ARG A 256 -23.42 -0.91 -6.47
CA ARG A 256 -24.11 -0.52 -5.23
C ARG A 256 -23.77 -1.44 -4.07
N TYR A 257 -24.03 -0.96 -2.87
CA TYR A 257 -24.02 -1.77 -1.65
C TYR A 257 -25.29 -2.63 -1.55
N ARG A 258 -25.19 -3.79 -0.90
CA ARG A 258 -26.34 -4.57 -0.42
C ARG A 258 -27.16 -3.74 0.58
N ASP A 259 -28.47 -3.95 0.60
CA ASP A 259 -29.35 -3.35 1.60
C ASP A 259 -28.87 -3.68 3.02
N GLY A 260 -28.74 -2.66 3.88
CA GLY A 260 -28.21 -2.78 5.24
C GLY A 260 -26.74 -2.36 5.39
N LEU A 261 -25.96 -2.34 4.30
CA LEU A 261 -24.64 -1.71 4.25
C LEU A 261 -24.75 -0.38 3.50
N ASN A 262 -24.33 0.73 4.12
CA ASN A 262 -24.46 2.09 3.55
C ASN A 262 -25.87 2.40 3.00
N ASN A 263 -26.92 1.81 3.59
CA ASN A 263 -28.31 1.90 3.14
C ASN A 263 -28.51 1.51 1.65
N GLY A 264 -27.70 0.60 1.12
CA GLY A 264 -27.79 0.14 -0.27
C GLY A 264 -27.40 1.19 -1.31
N ALA A 265 -26.62 2.20 -0.92
CA ALA A 265 -26.20 3.32 -1.78
C ALA A 265 -25.53 2.85 -3.08
N THR A 266 -25.72 3.62 -4.15
CA THR A 266 -25.03 3.44 -5.43
C THR A 266 -23.63 4.06 -5.37
N PHE A 267 -22.69 3.51 -6.13
CA PHE A 267 -21.34 4.03 -6.26
C PHE A 267 -21.31 5.21 -7.24
N SER A 268 -20.39 6.16 -7.02
CA SER A 268 -20.06 7.18 -8.03
C SER A 268 -19.35 6.53 -9.21
N HIS A 269 -19.47 7.10 -10.41
CA HIS A 269 -18.84 6.53 -11.61
C HIS A 269 -17.31 6.75 -11.60
N ALA A 270 -16.56 5.70 -11.93
CA ALA A 270 -15.09 5.73 -11.97
C ALA A 270 -14.55 6.76 -12.98
N ARG A 271 -15.25 6.98 -14.11
CA ARG A 271 -14.90 7.99 -15.12
C ARG A 271 -14.78 9.41 -14.54
N ASP A 272 -15.64 9.76 -13.58
CA ASP A 272 -15.65 11.10 -12.96
C ASP A 272 -14.54 11.21 -11.91
N PHE A 273 -14.22 10.09 -11.26
CA PHE A 273 -13.12 9.98 -10.31
C PHE A 273 -11.75 10.15 -10.98
N TRP A 274 -11.45 9.37 -12.02
CA TRP A 274 -10.14 9.38 -12.70
C TRP A 274 -9.81 10.69 -13.41
N GLY A 275 -10.82 11.47 -13.79
CA GLY A 275 -10.64 12.72 -14.54
C GLY A 275 -9.99 13.87 -13.75
N SER A 276 -9.67 13.67 -12.46
CA SER A 276 -9.17 14.71 -11.56
C SER A 276 -8.00 14.22 -10.70
N LEU A 277 -6.85 14.89 -10.81
CA LEU A 277 -5.72 14.67 -9.91
C LEU A 277 -6.11 14.94 -8.44
N ASP A 278 -6.91 15.99 -8.20
CA ASP A 278 -7.36 16.33 -6.84
C ASP A 278 -8.23 15.22 -6.22
N ASN A 279 -8.92 14.43 -7.03
CA ASN A 279 -9.66 13.27 -6.55
C ASN A 279 -8.70 12.12 -6.24
N LEU A 280 -7.81 11.78 -7.17
CA LEU A 280 -6.83 10.70 -7.01
C LEU A 280 -5.91 10.93 -5.80
N SER A 281 -5.38 12.14 -5.64
CA SER A 281 -4.42 12.49 -4.58
C SER A 281 -4.99 12.42 -3.16
N GLN A 282 -6.29 12.25 -2.98
CA GLN A 282 -6.91 11.98 -1.67
C GLN A 282 -6.67 10.54 -1.17
N TYR A 283 -6.23 9.65 -2.06
CA TYR A 283 -6.07 8.23 -1.79
C TYR A 283 -4.59 7.86 -1.71
N ASP A 284 -4.29 6.92 -0.82
CA ASP A 284 -2.98 6.29 -0.73
C ASP A 284 -2.78 5.29 -1.88
N MET A 285 -3.87 4.59 -2.24
CA MET A 285 -3.89 3.60 -3.30
C MET A 285 -5.13 3.71 -4.18
N VAL A 286 -4.93 3.46 -5.47
CA VAL A 286 -5.99 3.34 -6.47
C VAL A 286 -5.92 1.93 -7.07
N ILE A 287 -6.97 1.14 -6.87
CA ILE A 287 -7.09 -0.24 -7.35
C ILE A 287 -8.13 -0.28 -8.46
N LEU A 288 -7.77 -0.88 -9.59
CA LEU A 288 -8.54 -0.81 -10.82
C LEU A 288 -8.90 -2.22 -11.29
N SER A 289 -10.12 -2.67 -10.99
CA SER A 289 -10.64 -3.98 -11.39
C SER A 289 -11.04 -3.99 -12.87
N CYS A 290 -10.73 -5.08 -13.56
CA CYS A 290 -10.87 -5.20 -15.00
C CYS A 290 -12.30 -5.01 -15.47
N GLU A 291 -12.50 -4.05 -16.39
CA GLU A 291 -13.81 -3.73 -16.95
C GLU A 291 -14.22 -4.66 -18.10
N GLY A 292 -13.29 -5.47 -18.62
CA GLY A 292 -13.49 -6.35 -19.79
C GLY A 292 -13.23 -5.69 -21.15
N SER A 293 -12.88 -4.39 -21.17
CA SER A 293 -12.42 -3.67 -22.37
C SER A 293 -11.68 -2.39 -21.98
N GLU A 294 -10.99 -1.75 -22.94
CA GLU A 294 -10.28 -0.49 -22.73
C GLU A 294 -11.22 0.67 -22.34
N PHE A 295 -12.45 0.70 -22.88
CA PHE A 295 -13.42 1.79 -22.72
C PHE A 295 -12.75 3.17 -22.78
N GLU A 296 -11.98 3.41 -23.85
CA GLU A 296 -11.14 4.62 -24.00
C GLU A 296 -11.94 5.92 -23.85
N GLU A 297 -13.23 5.93 -24.19
CA GLU A 297 -14.09 7.10 -24.04
C GLU A 297 -14.25 7.58 -22.58
N ASP A 298 -14.07 6.67 -21.61
CA ASP A 298 -14.12 6.97 -20.17
C ASP A 298 -12.72 7.32 -19.60
N LYS A 299 -11.67 7.25 -20.43
CA LYS A 299 -10.28 7.52 -20.09
C LYS A 299 -9.68 8.61 -21.01
N PRO A 300 -10.27 9.81 -21.08
CA PRO A 300 -9.77 10.88 -21.94
C PRO A 300 -8.35 11.34 -21.53
N GLU A 301 -7.68 12.10 -22.38
CA GLU A 301 -6.30 12.59 -22.15
C GLU A 301 -6.09 13.23 -20.77
N ALA A 302 -7.09 13.96 -20.26
CA ALA A 302 -7.04 14.55 -18.92
C ALA A 302 -6.98 13.50 -17.80
N ALA A 303 -7.71 12.39 -17.92
CA ALA A 303 -7.68 11.29 -16.97
C ALA A 303 -6.35 10.52 -17.05
N LEU A 304 -5.86 10.23 -18.27
CA LEU A 304 -4.55 9.59 -18.48
C LEU A 304 -3.44 10.42 -17.82
N ARG A 305 -3.50 11.74 -17.97
CA ARG A 305 -2.57 12.67 -17.33
C ARG A 305 -2.72 12.69 -15.81
N ALA A 306 -3.95 12.74 -15.28
CA ALA A 306 -4.19 12.72 -13.85
C ALA A 306 -3.66 11.43 -13.18
N MET A 307 -3.83 10.26 -13.81
CA MET A 307 -3.25 9.01 -13.32
C MET A 307 -1.72 9.03 -13.31
N PHE A 308 -1.10 9.54 -14.39
CA PHE A 308 0.35 9.70 -14.46
C PHE A 308 0.89 10.66 -13.37
N ASP A 309 0.25 11.81 -13.21
CA ASP A 309 0.64 12.83 -12.23
C ASP A 309 0.43 12.31 -10.80
N TYR A 310 -0.65 11.53 -10.54
CA TYR A 310 -0.92 10.89 -9.26
C TYR A 310 0.18 9.87 -8.89
N ALA A 311 0.49 8.93 -9.78
CA ALA A 311 1.56 7.96 -9.54
C ALA A 311 2.89 8.70 -9.30
N SER A 312 3.23 9.67 -10.17
CA SER A 312 4.45 10.47 -10.05
C SER A 312 4.53 11.34 -8.79
N ALA A 313 3.40 11.62 -8.12
CA ALA A 313 3.35 12.37 -6.86
C ALA A 313 3.48 11.49 -5.61
N GLY A 314 3.65 10.18 -5.76
CA GLY A 314 3.72 9.22 -4.65
C GLY A 314 2.54 8.27 -4.57
N GLY A 315 1.56 8.41 -5.46
CA GLY A 315 0.42 7.52 -5.54
C GLY A 315 0.81 6.07 -5.80
N ARG A 316 0.00 5.15 -5.27
CA ARG A 316 0.09 3.72 -5.57
C ARG A 316 -1.04 3.32 -6.49
N VAL A 317 -0.72 2.61 -7.57
CA VAL A 317 -1.73 2.12 -8.53
C VAL A 317 -1.60 0.62 -8.68
N PHE A 318 -2.74 -0.06 -8.61
CA PHE A 318 -2.89 -1.44 -9.04
C PHE A 318 -3.85 -1.49 -10.23
N ALA A 319 -3.41 -2.04 -11.36
CA ALA A 319 -4.20 -2.11 -12.58
C ALA A 319 -4.28 -3.55 -13.11
N SER A 320 -5.50 -4.08 -13.24
CA SER A 320 -5.72 -5.39 -13.86
C SER A 320 -6.09 -5.27 -15.34
N HIS A 321 -5.39 -6.04 -16.16
CA HIS A 321 -5.65 -6.38 -17.56
C HIS A 321 -6.01 -5.17 -18.44
N TRP A 322 -7.28 -4.95 -18.79
CA TRP A 322 -7.67 -3.85 -19.69
C TRP A 322 -7.34 -2.44 -19.15
N HIS A 323 -7.00 -2.32 -17.87
CA HIS A 323 -6.38 -1.12 -17.32
C HIS A 323 -4.92 -0.90 -17.78
N ASN A 324 -4.36 -1.72 -18.67
CA ASN A 324 -3.14 -1.43 -19.43
C ASN A 324 -3.26 -0.13 -20.25
N THR A 325 -4.48 0.32 -20.53
CA THR A 325 -4.78 1.57 -21.23
C THR A 325 -4.06 2.76 -20.59
N TRP A 326 -3.97 2.79 -19.25
CA TRP A 326 -3.25 3.84 -18.52
C TRP A 326 -1.76 3.89 -18.86
N LEU A 327 -1.16 2.74 -19.18
CA LEU A 327 0.24 2.61 -19.51
C LEU A 327 0.49 2.78 -21.01
N ARG A 328 -0.31 2.10 -21.85
CA ARG A 328 -0.22 2.16 -23.32
C ARG A 328 -0.47 3.54 -23.89
N LEU A 329 -1.48 4.24 -23.37
CA LEU A 329 -1.91 5.56 -23.86
C LEU A 329 -1.50 6.70 -22.93
N GLY A 330 -0.93 6.37 -21.77
CA GLY A 330 -0.46 7.33 -20.78
C GLY A 330 0.66 8.24 -21.30
N PRO A 331 0.85 9.43 -20.70
CA PRO A 331 1.90 10.34 -21.09
C PRO A 331 3.28 9.90 -20.61
N GLY A 332 4.32 10.62 -21.07
CA GLY A 332 5.70 10.39 -20.65
C GLY A 332 6.23 9.05 -21.13
N ARG A 333 6.87 8.30 -20.24
CA ARG A 333 7.50 7.00 -20.52
C ARG A 333 6.62 5.80 -20.12
N PHE A 334 5.35 6.02 -19.75
CA PHE A 334 4.43 4.94 -19.41
C PHE A 334 4.29 3.89 -20.54
N PRO A 335 4.20 4.28 -21.83
CA PRO A 335 4.13 3.29 -22.90
C PRO A 335 5.40 2.44 -23.06
N GLU A 336 6.53 2.92 -22.54
CA GLU A 336 7.84 2.24 -22.64
C GLU A 336 8.03 1.14 -21.58
N THR A 337 7.10 0.97 -20.62
CA THR A 337 7.25 -0.02 -19.53
C THR A 337 7.23 -1.46 -20.03
N ALA A 338 6.63 -1.72 -21.17
CA ALA A 338 6.43 -3.05 -21.72
C ALA A 338 6.30 -3.06 -23.26
N ASP A 339 6.51 -4.22 -23.85
CA ASP A 339 6.12 -4.54 -25.22
C ASP A 339 4.68 -5.07 -25.23
N TRP A 340 3.78 -4.29 -25.82
CA TRP A 340 2.33 -4.51 -25.75
C TRP A 340 1.79 -5.16 -27.03
N ASP A 341 1.25 -6.36 -26.92
CA ASP A 341 0.61 -7.09 -28.02
C ASP A 341 -0.51 -7.97 -27.46
N GLU A 342 -1.71 -7.85 -28.01
CA GLU A 342 -2.85 -8.67 -27.60
C GLU A 342 -2.74 -10.07 -28.21
N ALA A 343 -2.90 -11.09 -27.39
CA ALA A 343 -3.03 -12.48 -27.83
C ALA A 343 -4.07 -13.23 -27.01
N SER A 344 -4.33 -14.48 -27.40
CA SER A 344 -5.16 -15.38 -26.59
C SER A 344 -4.27 -16.13 -25.61
N ASP A 345 -4.82 -16.36 -24.44
CA ASP A 345 -4.36 -17.35 -23.47
C ASP A 345 -5.47 -18.40 -23.23
N PRO A 346 -5.16 -19.53 -22.55
CA PRO A 346 -6.17 -20.48 -22.12
C PRO A 346 -7.12 -19.88 -21.07
N ASP A 347 -8.30 -20.49 -20.92
CA ASP A 347 -9.29 -20.08 -19.93
C ASP A 347 -8.81 -20.35 -18.48
N ASP A 348 -8.05 -21.43 -18.25
CA ASP A 348 -7.74 -21.91 -16.91
C ASP A 348 -6.48 -22.79 -16.82
N GLY A 349 -5.91 -22.88 -15.61
CA GLY A 349 -4.85 -23.82 -15.27
C GLY A 349 -3.45 -23.54 -15.84
N LEU A 350 -3.16 -22.33 -16.34
CA LEU A 350 -1.86 -22.02 -16.95
C LEU A 350 -0.75 -22.05 -15.88
N PRO A 351 0.31 -22.88 -16.04
CA PRO A 351 1.47 -22.81 -15.17
C PRO A 351 2.30 -21.56 -15.48
N VAL A 352 2.38 -20.67 -14.49
CA VAL A 352 3.13 -19.41 -14.54
C VAL A 352 4.33 -19.51 -13.60
N LEU A 353 5.48 -19.04 -14.06
CA LEU A 353 6.74 -19.02 -13.33
C LEU A 353 6.90 -17.73 -12.53
N VAL A 354 7.51 -17.86 -11.36
CA VAL A 354 8.00 -16.73 -10.56
C VAL A 354 9.41 -16.38 -11.03
N ASP A 355 9.63 -15.11 -11.35
CA ASP A 355 10.97 -14.59 -11.63
C ASP A 355 11.74 -14.44 -10.32
N THR A 356 12.75 -15.28 -10.13
CA THR A 356 13.56 -15.35 -8.91
C THR A 356 14.93 -14.68 -9.08
N THR A 357 15.08 -13.84 -10.11
CA THR A 357 16.35 -13.14 -10.38
C THR A 357 16.59 -11.93 -9.46
N PHE A 358 15.62 -11.58 -8.61
CA PHE A 358 15.70 -10.47 -7.65
C PHE A 358 15.17 -10.91 -6.26
N PRO A 359 15.59 -10.25 -5.16
CA PRO A 359 15.32 -10.72 -3.80
C PRO A 359 13.84 -10.91 -3.45
N LYS A 360 12.96 -10.00 -3.90
CA LYS A 360 11.53 -10.13 -3.62
C LYS A 360 10.85 -11.22 -4.46
N GLY A 361 11.41 -11.56 -5.62
CA GLY A 361 11.00 -12.70 -6.44
C GLY A 361 11.31 -14.04 -5.76
N GLU A 362 12.50 -14.18 -5.18
CA GLU A 362 12.84 -15.33 -4.31
C GLU A 362 11.89 -15.40 -3.09
N ALA A 363 11.60 -14.25 -2.47
CA ALA A 363 10.66 -14.19 -1.35
C ALA A 363 9.24 -14.62 -1.75
N LEU A 364 8.76 -14.20 -2.93
CA LEU A 364 7.46 -14.62 -3.47
C LEU A 364 7.41 -16.13 -3.71
N GLN A 365 8.46 -16.72 -4.30
CA GLN A 365 8.57 -18.17 -4.50
C GLN A 365 8.38 -18.94 -3.17
N ASP A 366 9.11 -18.55 -2.13
CA ASP A 366 9.04 -19.20 -0.81
C ASP A 366 7.68 -18.97 -0.13
N TRP A 367 7.15 -17.75 -0.26
CA TRP A 367 5.90 -17.35 0.37
C TRP A 367 4.71 -18.10 -0.24
N LEU A 368 4.64 -18.25 -1.57
CA LEU A 368 3.56 -18.99 -2.25
C LEU A 368 3.41 -20.42 -1.74
N VAL A 369 4.53 -21.12 -1.49
CA VAL A 369 4.51 -22.45 -0.88
C VAL A 369 4.05 -22.39 0.57
N THR A 370 4.53 -21.39 1.32
CA THR A 370 4.19 -21.22 2.74
C THR A 370 2.70 -21.02 2.96
N VAL A 371 2.02 -20.26 2.08
CA VAL A 371 0.58 -19.97 2.20
C VAL A 371 -0.30 -20.98 1.46
N GLY A 372 0.30 -22.04 0.91
CA GLY A 372 -0.40 -23.06 0.13
C GLY A 372 -1.04 -22.54 -1.15
N ALA A 373 -0.50 -21.46 -1.73
CA ALA A 373 -0.87 -20.99 -3.07
C ALA A 373 -0.17 -21.81 -4.17
N SER A 374 0.94 -22.48 -3.84
CA SER A 374 1.60 -23.42 -4.74
C SER A 374 2.14 -24.63 -4.00
N THR A 375 2.21 -25.76 -4.71
CA THR A 375 2.92 -26.97 -4.24
C THR A 375 4.29 -27.12 -4.91
N VAL A 376 4.61 -26.28 -5.89
CA VAL A 376 5.85 -26.30 -6.67
C VAL A 376 6.57 -24.97 -6.48
N PRO A 377 7.74 -24.92 -5.82
CA PRO A 377 8.48 -23.68 -5.64
C PRO A 377 8.77 -23.00 -6.99
N GLY A 378 8.45 -21.70 -7.07
CA GLY A 378 8.76 -20.88 -8.25
C GLY A 378 7.74 -21.01 -9.38
N GLN A 379 6.61 -21.66 -9.12
CA GLN A 379 5.50 -21.77 -10.07
C GLN A 379 4.18 -21.52 -9.34
N ILE A 380 3.20 -20.97 -10.04
CA ILE A 380 1.81 -20.83 -9.63
C ILE A 380 0.90 -21.21 -10.80
N GLU A 381 -0.22 -21.86 -10.51
CA GLU A 381 -1.27 -22.11 -11.51
C GLU A 381 -2.23 -20.92 -11.51
N ILE A 382 -2.51 -20.38 -12.69
CA ILE A 382 -3.38 -19.20 -12.86
C ILE A 382 -4.61 -19.59 -13.67
N ASP A 383 -5.77 -19.23 -13.13
CA ASP A 383 -7.04 -19.27 -13.84
C ASP A 383 -7.35 -17.89 -14.44
N ASP A 384 -7.98 -17.90 -15.61
CA ASP A 384 -8.28 -16.73 -16.43
C ASP A 384 -7.06 -15.81 -16.70
N PRO A 385 -5.90 -16.37 -17.12
CA PRO A 385 -4.75 -15.58 -17.56
C PRO A 385 -5.08 -14.77 -18.81
N GLN A 386 -4.45 -13.60 -18.93
CA GLN A 386 -4.64 -12.69 -20.07
C GLN A 386 -3.30 -12.41 -20.75
N HIS A 387 -3.35 -11.96 -22.00
CA HIS A 387 -2.15 -11.66 -22.78
C HIS A 387 -2.21 -10.32 -23.51
N TRP A 388 -1.48 -9.37 -22.96
CA TRP A 388 -1.18 -8.05 -23.50
C TRP A 388 0.31 -7.71 -23.42
N VAL A 389 1.10 -8.46 -22.64
CA VAL A 389 2.50 -8.14 -22.37
C VAL A 389 3.41 -9.27 -22.85
N ASN A 390 4.14 -9.03 -23.95
CA ASN A 390 5.16 -9.97 -24.42
C ASN A 390 6.41 -9.95 -23.55
N SER A 391 6.84 -8.76 -23.15
CA SER A 391 8.03 -8.53 -22.32
C SER A 391 7.95 -7.18 -21.62
N VAL A 392 8.76 -6.99 -20.57
CA VAL A 392 8.93 -5.69 -19.90
C VAL A 392 10.21 -5.01 -20.35
N ASN A 393 10.25 -3.68 -20.24
CA ASN A 393 11.50 -2.95 -20.33
C ASN A 393 12.22 -3.00 -18.98
N GLU A 394 13.27 -3.83 -18.88
CA GLU A 394 14.02 -4.07 -17.65
C GLU A 394 14.76 -2.83 -17.11
N GLU A 395 14.92 -1.76 -17.90
CA GLU A 395 15.44 -0.47 -17.41
C GLU A 395 14.40 0.33 -16.61
N ILE A 396 13.12 -0.04 -16.70
CA ILE A 396 11.98 0.69 -16.11
C ILE A 396 11.22 -0.19 -15.12
N ALA A 397 10.98 -1.45 -15.48
CA ALA A 397 10.03 -2.33 -14.83
C ALA A 397 10.66 -3.68 -14.45
N THR A 398 10.16 -4.22 -13.35
CA THR A 398 10.55 -5.54 -12.83
C THR A 398 9.44 -6.53 -13.10
N ARG A 399 9.75 -7.58 -13.84
CA ARG A 399 8.87 -8.73 -14.08
C ARG A 399 8.83 -9.62 -12.83
N TRP A 400 7.65 -10.06 -12.41
CA TRP A 400 7.52 -11.01 -11.30
C TRP A 400 6.96 -12.35 -11.72
N LEU A 401 5.93 -12.35 -12.57
CA LEU A 401 5.28 -13.58 -13.04
C LEU A 401 5.29 -13.61 -14.55
N TYR A 402 5.64 -14.74 -15.12
CA TYR A 402 5.72 -14.94 -16.57
C TYR A 402 5.54 -16.40 -16.94
N ASN A 403 5.17 -16.68 -18.18
CA ASN A 403 5.20 -18.03 -18.71
C ASN A 403 6.08 -18.07 -19.96
N ASP A 404 6.73 -19.21 -20.17
CA ASP A 404 7.32 -19.52 -21.46
C ASP A 404 6.22 -19.97 -22.44
N GLU A 405 6.57 -20.09 -23.72
CA GLU A 405 5.68 -20.69 -24.73
C GLU A 405 5.31 -22.11 -24.29
N ASN A 406 4.00 -22.39 -24.25
CA ASN A 406 3.47 -23.66 -23.78
C ASN A 406 2.44 -24.22 -24.76
N GLU A 407 2.88 -25.16 -25.59
CA GLU A 407 2.06 -25.82 -26.62
C GLU A 407 0.87 -26.61 -26.03
N GLU A 408 0.96 -27.11 -24.80
CA GLU A 408 -0.13 -27.86 -24.17
C GLU A 408 -1.35 -26.98 -23.87
N PHE A 409 -1.09 -25.71 -23.56
CA PHE A 409 -2.10 -24.71 -23.21
C PHE A 409 -2.39 -23.72 -24.34
N ASP A 410 -1.77 -23.90 -25.52
CA ASP A 410 -1.79 -22.93 -26.64
C ASP A 410 -1.39 -21.50 -26.21
N ALA A 411 -0.49 -21.41 -25.22
CA ALA A 411 -0.08 -20.15 -24.60
C ALA A 411 1.24 -19.64 -25.18
N ARG A 412 1.29 -18.37 -25.58
CA ARG A 412 2.53 -17.69 -26.01
C ARG A 412 3.35 -17.30 -24.77
N ALA A 413 4.66 -17.15 -24.94
CA ALA A 413 5.49 -16.57 -23.88
C ALA A 413 5.04 -15.14 -23.58
N GLY A 414 4.87 -14.81 -22.30
CA GLY A 414 4.36 -13.50 -21.87
C GLY A 414 4.61 -13.21 -20.40
N VAL A 415 4.42 -11.94 -20.03
CA VAL A 415 4.53 -11.45 -18.65
C VAL A 415 3.13 -11.28 -18.07
N LYS A 416 2.88 -11.91 -16.92
CA LYS A 416 1.59 -11.83 -16.24
C LYS A 416 1.55 -10.79 -15.15
N TYR A 417 2.71 -10.37 -14.67
CA TYR A 417 2.78 -9.41 -13.60
C TYR A 417 4.10 -8.63 -13.64
N PHE A 418 4.01 -7.30 -13.52
CA PHE A 418 5.18 -6.45 -13.35
C PHE A 418 4.92 -5.22 -12.49
N THR A 419 6.00 -4.65 -11.96
CA THR A 419 6.01 -3.39 -11.19
C THR A 419 6.97 -2.39 -11.78
N PHE A 420 6.76 -1.11 -11.45
CA PHE A 420 7.77 -0.08 -11.63
C PHE A 420 7.54 1.08 -10.64
N ASN A 421 8.62 1.77 -10.30
CA ASN A 421 8.57 2.97 -9.48
C ASN A 421 8.43 4.22 -10.35
N THR A 422 7.82 5.27 -9.80
CA THR A 422 7.56 6.55 -10.48
C THR A 422 8.09 7.72 -9.66
N PRO A 423 8.45 8.86 -10.28
CA PRO A 423 8.42 9.16 -11.72
C PRO A 423 9.48 8.38 -12.51
N ILE A 424 9.11 7.85 -13.68
CA ILE A 424 10.06 7.15 -14.57
C ILE A 424 11.10 8.13 -15.10
N GLY A 425 12.38 7.78 -15.00
CA GLY A 425 13.51 8.61 -15.43
C GLY A 425 14.06 9.57 -14.36
N SER A 426 13.43 9.62 -13.19
CA SER A 426 14.07 10.18 -11.99
C SER A 426 15.13 9.21 -11.44
N PRO A 427 16.17 9.70 -10.75
CA PRO A 427 17.03 8.85 -9.92
C PRO A 427 16.20 8.03 -8.94
N GLU A 428 16.66 6.83 -8.57
CA GLU A 428 15.96 5.92 -7.67
C GLU A 428 15.62 6.58 -6.33
N GLU A 429 16.52 7.40 -5.79
CA GLU A 429 16.31 8.18 -4.57
C GLU A 429 15.28 9.32 -4.73
N ALA A 430 14.84 9.63 -5.94
CA ALA A 430 13.80 10.62 -6.22
C ALA A 430 12.48 9.98 -6.65
N GLN A 431 12.42 8.65 -6.77
CA GLN A 431 11.18 7.93 -7.00
C GLN A 431 10.39 7.81 -5.70
N CYS A 432 9.08 7.94 -5.82
CA CYS A 432 8.17 8.09 -4.68
C CYS A 432 6.84 7.38 -4.84
N GLY A 433 6.41 7.09 -6.08
CA GLY A 433 5.21 6.32 -6.39
C GLY A 433 5.53 4.93 -6.91
N ARG A 434 4.51 4.09 -7.03
CA ARG A 434 4.66 2.72 -7.55
C ARG A 434 3.41 2.30 -8.30
N PHE A 435 3.63 1.58 -9.39
CA PHE A 435 2.59 1.06 -10.24
C PHE A 435 2.75 -0.44 -10.36
N VAL A 436 1.63 -1.15 -10.23
CA VAL A 436 1.51 -2.59 -10.42
C VAL A 436 0.58 -2.83 -11.59
N TYR A 437 1.01 -3.67 -12.52
CA TYR A 437 0.17 -4.19 -13.58
C TYR A 437 0.08 -5.72 -13.49
N THR A 438 -1.12 -6.25 -13.58
CA THR A 438 -1.39 -7.68 -13.69
C THR A 438 -2.15 -7.98 -14.97
N ASP A 439 -1.77 -9.03 -15.68
CA ASP A 439 -2.42 -9.53 -16.89
C ASP A 439 -3.20 -10.82 -16.57
N ILE A 440 -3.97 -10.75 -15.50
CA ILE A 440 -4.73 -11.85 -14.89
C ILE A 440 -6.02 -11.26 -14.35
N HIS A 441 -7.16 -11.91 -14.54
CA HIS A 441 -8.37 -11.61 -13.75
C HIS A 441 -8.27 -12.31 -12.41
N VAL A 442 -8.00 -11.57 -11.34
CA VAL A 442 -7.50 -12.20 -10.11
C VAL A 442 -8.61 -12.81 -9.26
N ALA A 443 -9.78 -12.18 -9.18
CA ALA A 443 -10.93 -12.68 -8.44
C ALA A 443 -11.92 -13.44 -9.36
N ALA A 444 -11.41 -14.26 -10.29
CA ALA A 444 -12.20 -14.92 -11.33
C ALA A 444 -13.31 -15.86 -10.82
N SER A 445 -13.25 -16.29 -9.55
CA SER A 445 -14.27 -17.14 -8.91
C SER A 445 -15.38 -16.36 -8.20
N ASP A 446 -15.26 -15.04 -8.07
CA ASP A 446 -16.27 -14.18 -7.45
C ASP A 446 -17.28 -13.65 -8.48
N VAL A 447 -18.43 -13.16 -8.00
CA VAL A 447 -19.55 -12.77 -8.86
C VAL A 447 -19.61 -11.26 -9.04
N ALA A 448 -19.27 -10.79 -10.25
CA ALA A 448 -19.42 -9.39 -10.64
C ALA A 448 -20.90 -8.95 -10.67
N GLY A 449 -21.16 -7.67 -10.37
CA GLY A 449 -22.49 -7.06 -10.54
C GLY A 449 -23.47 -7.30 -9.38
N ALA A 450 -23.19 -8.28 -8.51
CA ALA A 450 -23.92 -8.45 -7.27
C ALA A 450 -23.67 -7.27 -6.31
N PRO A 451 -24.67 -6.77 -5.56
CA PRO A 451 -24.45 -5.69 -4.60
C PRO A 451 -23.38 -6.05 -3.56
N PHE A 452 -22.38 -5.20 -3.34
CA PHE A 452 -21.28 -5.49 -2.42
C PHE A 452 -21.78 -5.68 -0.97
N PRO A 453 -21.30 -6.71 -0.22
CA PRO A 453 -20.30 -7.72 -0.59
C PRO A 453 -20.87 -9.05 -1.09
N SER A 454 -22.13 -9.10 -1.55
CA SER A 454 -22.79 -10.37 -1.93
C SER A 454 -22.13 -11.11 -3.10
N GLY A 455 -21.29 -10.45 -3.90
CA GLY A 455 -20.48 -11.12 -4.92
C GLY A 455 -19.31 -11.93 -4.37
N CYS A 456 -18.97 -11.74 -3.09
CA CYS A 456 -17.82 -12.34 -2.42
C CYS A 456 -18.20 -13.52 -1.51
N GLU A 457 -19.49 -13.82 -1.44
CA GLU A 457 -20.11 -14.82 -0.58
C GLU A 457 -20.67 -15.96 -1.44
N ASP A 458 -20.66 -17.19 -0.93
CA ASP A 458 -21.29 -18.34 -1.56
C ASP A 458 -22.83 -18.31 -1.40
N GLY A 459 -23.51 -19.34 -1.91
CA GLY A 459 -24.97 -19.44 -1.85
C GLY A 459 -25.56 -19.54 -0.43
N ASP A 460 -24.73 -19.88 0.56
CA ASP A 460 -25.10 -19.95 1.98
C ASP A 460 -24.72 -18.66 2.74
N GLY A 461 -24.05 -17.71 2.08
CA GLY A 461 -23.62 -16.44 2.64
C GLY A 461 -22.24 -16.48 3.32
N GLU A 462 -21.48 -17.56 3.13
CA GLU A 462 -20.12 -17.69 3.65
C GLU A 462 -19.11 -17.07 2.67
N ILE A 463 -18.11 -16.36 3.20
CA ILE A 463 -17.11 -15.69 2.38
C ILE A 463 -16.26 -16.75 1.67
N HIS A 464 -16.03 -16.59 0.35
CA HIS A 464 -15.13 -17.46 -0.39
C HIS A 464 -13.70 -17.42 0.20
N GLY A 465 -13.02 -18.57 0.23
CA GLY A 465 -11.59 -18.59 0.57
C GLY A 465 -10.73 -17.94 -0.52
N LEU A 466 -9.61 -17.32 -0.12
CA LEU A 466 -8.64 -16.78 -1.08
C LEU A 466 -8.06 -17.90 -1.95
N SER A 467 -8.18 -17.74 -3.28
CA SER A 467 -7.55 -18.63 -4.26
C SER A 467 -6.02 -18.49 -4.29
N ALA A 468 -5.33 -19.32 -5.09
CA ALA A 468 -3.88 -19.21 -5.26
C ALA A 468 -3.47 -17.86 -5.85
N GLN A 469 -4.10 -17.43 -6.95
CA GLN A 469 -3.81 -16.15 -7.60
C GLN A 469 -4.19 -14.94 -6.73
N GLU A 470 -5.24 -15.05 -5.92
CA GLU A 470 -5.59 -14.00 -4.96
C GLU A 470 -4.57 -13.85 -3.83
N LYS A 471 -3.99 -14.96 -3.35
CA LYS A 471 -2.86 -14.90 -2.41
C LYS A 471 -1.64 -14.25 -3.07
N ALA A 472 -1.30 -14.62 -4.31
CA ALA A 472 -0.21 -13.97 -5.03
C ALA A 472 -0.42 -12.46 -5.14
N LEU A 473 -1.65 -12.02 -5.44
CA LEU A 473 -2.00 -10.61 -5.46
C LEU A 473 -1.93 -9.96 -4.07
N LEU A 474 -2.33 -10.65 -3.00
CA LEU A 474 -2.22 -10.13 -1.65
C LEU A 474 -0.77 -9.79 -1.28
N PHE A 475 0.19 -10.64 -1.65
CA PHE A 475 1.62 -10.34 -1.50
C PHE A 475 1.97 -9.01 -2.18
N MET A 476 1.49 -8.85 -3.41
CA MET A 476 1.76 -7.67 -4.22
C MET A 476 1.07 -6.40 -3.72
N LEU A 477 -0.13 -6.50 -3.16
CA LEU A 477 -0.83 -5.37 -2.54
C LEU A 477 -0.04 -4.84 -1.33
N PHE A 478 0.53 -5.74 -0.53
CA PHE A 478 1.36 -5.36 0.60
C PHE A 478 2.74 -4.83 0.19
N ASP A 479 3.36 -5.39 -0.85
CA ASP A 479 4.57 -4.81 -1.45
C ASP A 479 4.30 -3.42 -2.05
N LEU A 480 3.16 -3.25 -2.75
CA LEU A 480 2.72 -1.95 -3.26
C LEU A 480 2.52 -0.93 -2.13
N SER A 481 2.00 -1.39 -0.99
CA SER A 481 1.83 -0.57 0.20
C SER A 481 3.16 -0.17 0.84
N ALA A 482 4.22 -0.97 0.66
CA ALA A 482 5.50 -0.73 1.30
C ALA A 482 6.14 0.60 0.85
N CYS A 483 7.10 1.05 1.64
CA CYS A 483 7.91 2.21 1.28
C CYS A 483 8.74 1.93 0.01
N ILE A 484 9.06 2.97 -0.75
CA ILE A 484 9.76 2.81 -2.03
C ILE A 484 11.23 2.45 -1.83
N THR A 485 11.64 1.35 -2.46
CA THR A 485 13.02 0.95 -2.75
C THR A 485 13.10 0.38 -4.17
N PRO A 486 14.30 0.32 -4.76
CA PRO A 486 14.56 -0.56 -5.88
C PRO A 486 14.18 -2.01 -5.55
N ASP A 487 13.70 -2.77 -6.54
CA ASP A 487 13.27 -4.18 -6.35
C ASP A 487 14.44 -5.17 -6.34
N ASP A 488 15.62 -4.76 -6.82
CA ASP A 488 16.87 -5.53 -6.80
C ASP A 488 17.59 -5.48 -5.44
N GLU A 489 17.12 -4.65 -4.51
CA GLU A 489 17.61 -4.58 -3.14
C GLU A 489 16.67 -5.34 -2.17
N PRO A 490 17.23 -6.06 -1.17
CA PRO A 490 16.40 -6.59 -0.10
C PRO A 490 15.80 -5.44 0.72
N PRO A 491 14.60 -5.61 1.30
CA PRO A 491 14.02 -4.59 2.17
C PRO A 491 14.96 -4.24 3.33
N PRO A 492 15.20 -2.94 3.59
CA PRO A 492 16.15 -2.54 4.63
C PRO A 492 15.57 -2.83 6.02
N VAL A 493 16.34 -3.49 6.87
CA VAL A 493 15.97 -3.65 8.29
C VAL A 493 16.10 -2.28 8.97
N PRO A 494 15.03 -1.76 9.60
CA PRO A 494 15.09 -0.48 10.30
C PRO A 494 16.12 -0.52 11.43
N VAL A 495 16.99 0.48 11.53
CA VAL A 495 18.00 0.56 12.59
C VAL A 495 17.35 1.16 13.85
N PRO A 496 17.39 0.48 15.01
CA PRO A 496 16.96 1.06 16.28
C PRO A 496 17.78 2.30 16.63
N ARG A 497 17.18 3.24 17.36
CA ARG A 497 17.87 4.45 17.82
C ARG A 497 18.92 4.16 18.88
#